data_AF-A0A852L768-F1
#
_entry.id   AF-A0A852L768-F1
#
_cell.length_a   1.000
_cell.length_b   1.000
_cell.length_c   1.000
_cell.angle_alpha   90.00
_cell.angle_beta   90.00
_cell.angle_gamma   90.00
#
_symmetry.space_group_name_H-M   'P 1'
#
loop_
_entity.id
_entity.type
_entity.pdbx_description
1 polymer ?
#
loop_
_entity_poly.entity_id
_entity_poly.type
_entity_poly.pdbx_seq_one_letter_code
_entity_poly.pdbx_strand_id
1 'polypeptide(L)'
;LNATEKQFVLDTLAGCIEYKSLLDVVVNAFYVQDGRYCSISERDLYIVICYLAAFQLEELGLQQFTRIVKSLDAAKMLKFLRFFFNALYLNTWIKDEWSHFYDSLYVKETWIDPLLRWQPKVRKLIEQLTEKLSSHTTTVKTLKVTQPKEFNLTVPKARAIPIPLPIPVLEKRIPVPRSTYKPPKEKKQLEEIKTKNRQKAKVSVTGSRFSLSFLLNCFFCNYIHSLSCQIDNIPFKLNAAAILREGALYQRKMEEELKRIENLLQGARDPSEFLEWQKQMRGKDLEEQLAEIECRRLQGKLSREEAVLAHQNVFQEKKKKADLMREEKAELMHQYAEKRLQEQKGMRELVEQVVEGHKNAKQAKIKLQKYKQQIVQEFSEENQELLRQALEEEEEKLRKRYELIQQIRAIESFLSLRHKFVDLTETGGHGLFCEMSIVELRERLALHREAQKAAEEEKRDQIIHQKQAKEQLLLDKRDQISLFRAELGRAAALK
;
A
#
# COMPACT_ATOMS: atom_id res chain seq x y z
N LEU A 1 7.81 -22.52 -21.00
CA LEU A 1 9.26 -22.27 -20.86
C LEU A 1 10.01 -23.43 -21.47
N ASN A 2 10.61 -23.20 -22.63
CA ASN A 2 11.54 -24.13 -23.25
C ASN A 2 12.74 -24.39 -22.32
N ALA A 3 13.45 -25.52 -22.47
CA ALA A 3 14.55 -25.87 -21.56
C ALA A 3 15.64 -24.78 -21.47
N THR A 4 15.90 -24.11 -22.59
CA THR A 4 16.83 -22.97 -22.72
C THR A 4 16.33 -21.72 -22.00
N GLU A 5 15.04 -21.43 -22.03
CA GLU A 5 14.44 -20.29 -21.33
C GLU A 5 14.47 -20.48 -19.81
N LYS A 6 14.30 -21.73 -19.34
CA LYS A 6 14.41 -22.05 -17.91
C LYS A 6 15.84 -21.85 -17.41
N GLN A 7 16.83 -22.29 -18.17
CA GLN A 7 18.25 -22.07 -17.85
C GLN A 7 18.56 -20.59 -17.80
N PHE A 8 18.17 -19.82 -18.82
CA PHE A 8 18.36 -18.37 -18.82
C PHE A 8 17.76 -17.67 -17.58
N VAL A 9 16.56 -18.06 -17.15
CA VAL A 9 15.93 -17.49 -15.94
C VAL A 9 16.73 -17.88 -14.68
N LEU A 10 17.18 -19.12 -14.57
CA LEU A 10 17.99 -19.58 -13.44
C LEU A 10 19.34 -18.86 -13.38
N ASP A 11 20.00 -18.68 -14.52
CA ASP A 11 21.27 -17.99 -14.64
C ASP A 11 21.11 -16.50 -14.27
N THR A 12 20.02 -15.87 -14.74
CA THR A 12 19.69 -14.48 -14.38
C THR A 12 19.47 -14.34 -12.87
N LEU A 13 18.73 -15.26 -12.26
CA LEU A 13 18.48 -15.23 -10.81
C LEU A 13 19.74 -15.50 -9.99
N ALA A 14 20.58 -16.43 -10.44
CA ALA A 14 21.88 -16.69 -9.83
C ALA A 14 22.77 -15.43 -9.87
N GLY A 15 22.86 -14.78 -11.04
CA GLY A 15 23.59 -13.52 -11.19
C GLY A 15 23.04 -12.38 -10.33
N CYS A 16 21.71 -12.29 -10.17
CA CYS A 16 21.11 -11.31 -9.25
C CYS A 16 21.50 -11.56 -7.77
N ILE A 17 21.73 -12.82 -7.39
CA ILE A 17 22.18 -13.18 -6.04
C ILE A 17 23.67 -12.89 -5.87
N GLU A 18 24.49 -13.21 -6.87
CA GLU A 18 25.94 -12.97 -6.85
C GLU A 18 26.27 -11.49 -6.77
N TYR A 19 25.67 -10.67 -7.64
CA TYR A 19 25.92 -9.22 -7.70
C TYR A 19 24.95 -8.40 -6.85
N LYS A 20 24.30 -9.02 -5.86
CA LYS A 20 23.25 -8.39 -5.07
C LYS A 20 23.70 -7.10 -4.40
N SER A 21 24.92 -7.05 -3.86
CA SER A 21 25.47 -5.86 -3.20
C SER A 21 25.56 -4.66 -4.14
N LEU A 22 26.03 -4.87 -5.39
CA LEU A 22 26.12 -3.82 -6.41
C LEU A 22 24.75 -3.34 -6.89
N LEU A 23 23.83 -4.28 -7.09
CA LEU A 23 22.47 -4.00 -7.54
C LEU A 23 21.67 -3.25 -6.46
N ASP A 24 21.86 -3.62 -5.18
CA ASP A 24 21.19 -2.99 -4.05
C ASP A 24 21.60 -1.52 -3.91
N VAL A 25 22.86 -1.15 -4.17
CA VAL A 25 23.30 0.26 -4.20
C VAL A 25 22.41 1.06 -5.16
N VAL A 26 22.32 0.63 -6.41
CA VAL A 26 21.56 1.33 -7.45
C VAL A 26 20.06 1.38 -7.14
N VAL A 27 19.47 0.25 -6.76
CA VAL A 27 18.03 0.15 -6.50
C VAL A 27 17.63 0.93 -5.26
N ASN A 28 18.42 0.90 -4.19
CA ASN A 28 18.14 1.69 -2.98
C ASN A 28 18.21 3.20 -3.28
N ALA A 29 19.20 3.65 -4.05
CA ALA A 29 19.28 5.06 -4.45
C ALA A 29 18.14 5.48 -5.37
N PHE A 30 17.68 4.59 -6.26
CA PHE A 30 16.48 4.85 -7.06
C PHE A 30 15.26 5.13 -6.18
N TYR A 31 15.03 4.32 -5.14
CA TYR A 31 13.89 4.52 -4.22
C TYR A 31 13.98 5.83 -3.43
N VAL A 32 15.19 6.31 -3.12
CA VAL A 32 15.41 7.59 -2.42
C VAL A 32 15.12 8.79 -3.33
N GLN A 33 15.57 8.74 -4.60
CA GLN A 33 15.49 9.87 -5.52
C GLN A 33 14.16 9.91 -6.30
N ASP A 34 13.96 8.96 -7.22
CA ASP A 34 12.89 9.00 -8.23
C ASP A 34 11.77 7.97 -7.97
N GLY A 35 12.02 7.01 -7.08
CA GLY A 35 11.19 5.83 -6.81
C GLY A 35 10.15 6.00 -5.70
N ARG A 36 9.92 7.20 -5.16
CA ARG A 36 8.99 7.44 -4.02
C ARG A 36 7.56 6.92 -4.23
N TYR A 37 7.14 6.79 -5.48
CA TYR A 37 5.81 6.30 -5.88
C TYR A 37 5.82 4.84 -6.39
N CYS A 38 6.98 4.18 -6.40
CA CYS A 38 7.09 2.78 -6.77
C CYS A 38 6.88 1.91 -5.52
N SER A 39 6.17 0.79 -5.66
CA SER A 39 5.88 -0.07 -4.52
C SER A 39 7.12 -0.87 -4.13
N ILE A 40 7.41 -1.00 -2.83
CA ILE A 40 8.51 -1.84 -2.31
C ILE A 40 8.36 -3.30 -2.76
N SER A 41 7.13 -3.77 -3.00
CA SER A 41 6.86 -5.11 -3.55
C SER A 41 7.46 -5.34 -4.94
N GLU A 42 7.82 -4.28 -5.65
CA GLU A 42 8.41 -4.33 -6.99
C GLU A 42 9.94 -4.18 -6.95
N ARG A 43 10.55 -4.13 -5.76
CA ARG A 43 12.02 -4.01 -5.60
C ARG A 43 12.77 -5.11 -6.36
N ASP A 44 12.35 -6.35 -6.23
CA ASP A 44 13.03 -7.48 -6.88
C ASP A 44 12.97 -7.38 -8.41
N LEU A 45 11.89 -6.81 -8.95
CA LEU A 45 11.75 -6.53 -10.38
C LEU A 45 12.80 -5.51 -10.83
N TYR A 46 13.04 -4.44 -10.06
CA TYR A 46 14.08 -3.46 -10.39
C TYR A 46 15.49 -4.05 -10.26
N ILE A 47 15.73 -4.95 -9.30
CA ILE A 47 17.01 -5.67 -9.17
C ILE A 47 17.27 -6.51 -10.42
N VAL A 48 16.28 -7.29 -10.85
CA VAL A 48 16.40 -8.12 -12.07
C VAL A 48 16.63 -7.24 -13.30
N ILE A 49 15.90 -6.14 -13.46
CA ILE A 49 16.09 -5.25 -14.62
C ILE A 49 17.43 -4.53 -14.57
N CYS A 50 17.90 -4.14 -13.38
CA CYS A 50 19.22 -3.56 -13.19
C CYS A 50 20.31 -4.56 -13.60
N TYR A 51 20.19 -5.81 -13.18
CA TYR A 51 21.12 -6.87 -13.56
C TYR A 51 21.11 -7.10 -15.07
N LEU A 52 19.92 -7.19 -15.66
CA LEU A 52 19.76 -7.36 -17.11
C LEU A 52 20.36 -6.18 -17.89
N ALA A 53 20.25 -4.96 -17.36
CA ALA A 53 20.77 -3.76 -17.98
C ALA A 53 22.29 -3.60 -17.81
N ALA A 54 22.85 -4.01 -16.66
CA ALA A 54 24.26 -3.84 -16.32
C ALA A 54 25.15 -4.95 -16.88
N PHE A 55 24.73 -6.21 -16.79
CA PHE A 55 25.59 -7.36 -17.06
C PHE A 55 25.19 -8.15 -18.30
N GLN A 56 23.89 -8.23 -18.59
CA GLN A 56 23.38 -9.11 -19.64
C GLN A 56 22.97 -8.35 -20.91
N LEU A 57 23.11 -7.03 -20.96
CA LEU A 57 22.60 -6.23 -22.08
C LEU A 57 23.38 -6.46 -23.39
N GLU A 58 24.65 -6.86 -23.29
CA GLU A 58 25.49 -7.25 -24.43
C GLU A 58 25.15 -8.66 -24.95
N GLU A 59 24.84 -9.61 -24.06
CA GLU A 59 24.49 -10.99 -24.41
C GLU A 59 23.03 -11.15 -24.89
N LEU A 60 22.07 -10.48 -24.23
CA LEU A 60 20.65 -10.47 -24.62
C LEU A 60 20.37 -9.67 -25.89
N GLY A 61 21.11 -8.58 -26.08
CA GLY A 61 20.84 -7.58 -27.09
C GLY A 61 19.66 -6.65 -26.77
N LEU A 62 19.70 -5.47 -27.38
CA LEU A 62 18.76 -4.38 -27.09
C LEU A 62 17.31 -4.70 -27.50
N GLN A 63 17.09 -5.55 -28.50
CA GLN A 63 15.73 -5.88 -28.98
C GLN A 63 14.95 -6.69 -27.95
N GLN A 64 15.57 -7.73 -27.39
CA GLN A 64 15.02 -8.58 -26.33
C GLN A 64 14.81 -7.76 -25.06
N PHE A 65 15.81 -6.97 -24.66
CA PHE A 65 15.68 -6.04 -23.54
C PHE A 65 14.50 -5.08 -23.73
N THR A 66 14.35 -4.51 -24.93
CA THR A 66 13.21 -3.62 -25.26
C THR A 66 11.87 -4.33 -25.14
N ARG A 67 11.77 -5.60 -25.54
CA ARG A 67 10.55 -6.41 -25.40
C ARG A 67 10.20 -6.65 -23.93
N ILE A 68 11.20 -6.99 -23.10
CA ILE A 68 11.02 -7.17 -21.66
C ILE A 68 10.54 -5.87 -21.01
N VAL A 69 11.22 -4.75 -21.25
CA VAL A 69 10.85 -3.44 -20.69
C VAL A 69 9.44 -3.02 -21.14
N LYS A 70 9.07 -3.24 -22.41
CA LYS A 70 7.73 -2.90 -22.93
C LYS A 70 6.60 -3.79 -22.39
N SER A 71 6.91 -4.97 -21.86
CA SER A 71 5.92 -5.87 -21.22
C SER A 71 5.57 -5.45 -19.79
N LEU A 72 6.38 -4.57 -19.20
CA LEU A 72 6.22 -4.05 -17.85
C LEU A 72 5.54 -2.67 -17.87
N ASP A 73 5.25 -2.13 -16.69
CA ASP A 73 4.63 -0.81 -16.55
C ASP A 73 5.53 0.31 -17.16
N ALA A 74 5.04 0.91 -18.24
CA ALA A 74 5.80 1.88 -19.01
C ALA A 74 6.18 3.14 -18.21
N ALA A 75 5.33 3.58 -17.28
CA ALA A 75 5.58 4.78 -16.48
C ALA A 75 6.71 4.56 -15.47
N LYS A 76 6.70 3.40 -14.82
CA LYS A 76 7.71 2.98 -13.84
C LYS A 76 9.05 2.68 -14.50
N MET A 77 9.03 1.96 -15.62
CA MET A 77 10.26 1.63 -16.35
C MET A 77 10.94 2.86 -16.93
N LEU A 78 10.17 3.83 -17.42
CA LEU A 78 10.71 5.10 -17.89
C LEU A 78 11.47 5.83 -16.79
N LYS A 79 10.91 5.92 -15.58
CA LYS A 79 11.58 6.55 -14.42
C LYS A 79 12.87 5.81 -14.06
N PHE A 80 12.81 4.48 -13.96
CA PHE A 80 13.97 3.68 -13.59
C PHE A 80 15.10 3.76 -14.63
N LEU A 81 14.78 3.63 -15.92
CA LEU A 81 15.79 3.73 -16.98
C LEU A 81 16.39 5.13 -17.11
N ARG A 82 15.59 6.17 -16.88
CA ARG A 82 16.08 7.56 -16.86
C ARG A 82 17.04 7.80 -15.70
N PHE A 83 16.76 7.21 -14.53
CA PHE A 83 17.63 7.24 -13.37
C PHE A 83 18.93 6.46 -13.64
N PHE A 84 18.84 5.18 -14.01
CA PHE A 84 19.99 4.29 -14.11
C PHE A 84 20.95 4.68 -15.25
N PHE A 85 20.44 5.07 -16.43
CA PHE A 85 21.25 5.50 -17.56
C PHE A 85 21.62 6.99 -17.55
N ASN A 86 21.54 7.65 -16.39
CA ASN A 86 22.03 9.01 -16.25
C ASN A 86 23.57 9.04 -16.25
N ALA A 87 24.18 9.70 -17.22
CA ALA A 87 25.63 9.77 -17.36
C ALA A 87 26.30 10.41 -16.13
N LEU A 88 25.62 11.32 -15.43
CA LEU A 88 26.15 11.94 -14.22
C LEU A 88 26.24 10.90 -13.10
N TYR A 89 25.16 10.17 -12.82
CA TYR A 89 25.13 9.18 -11.75
C TYR A 89 26.05 7.99 -12.03
N LEU A 90 26.14 7.54 -13.28
CA LEU A 90 27.04 6.45 -13.67
C LEU A 90 28.52 6.81 -13.47
N ASN A 91 28.94 8.04 -13.78
CA ASN A 91 30.36 8.42 -13.72
C ASN A 91 30.82 8.91 -12.34
N THR A 92 29.91 9.38 -11.50
CA THR A 92 30.23 9.86 -10.15
C THR A 92 29.86 8.77 -9.14
N TRP A 93 28.66 8.87 -8.59
CA TRP A 93 28.26 8.13 -7.41
C TRP A 93 28.19 6.61 -7.62
N ILE A 94 27.60 6.12 -8.72
CA ILE A 94 27.50 4.67 -8.96
C ILE A 94 28.89 4.05 -9.12
N LYS A 95 29.78 4.74 -9.86
CA LYS A 95 31.16 4.29 -10.02
C LYS A 95 31.89 4.28 -8.68
N ASP A 96 31.75 5.33 -7.87
CA ASP A 96 32.43 5.45 -6.58
C ASP A 96 31.95 4.34 -5.61
N GLU A 97 30.65 4.08 -5.55
CA GLU A 97 30.08 3.02 -4.70
C GLU A 97 30.46 1.62 -5.17
N TRP A 98 30.46 1.37 -6.48
CA TRP A 98 30.93 0.09 -7.02
C TRP A 98 32.44 -0.10 -6.83
N SER A 99 33.20 1.01 -6.81
CA SER A 99 34.64 1.01 -6.50
C SER A 99 34.95 0.66 -5.03
N HIS A 100 33.96 0.65 -4.13
CA HIS A 100 34.13 0.12 -2.78
C HIS A 100 34.19 -1.41 -2.73
N PHE A 101 33.58 -2.08 -3.71
CA PHE A 101 33.52 -3.54 -3.78
C PHE A 101 34.57 -4.12 -4.74
N TYR A 102 34.92 -3.39 -5.80
CA TYR A 102 35.84 -3.83 -6.86
C TYR A 102 36.83 -2.73 -7.23
N ASP A 103 37.93 -3.08 -7.89
CA ASP A 103 38.93 -2.10 -8.33
C ASP A 103 38.33 -1.05 -9.26
N SER A 104 38.63 0.23 -9.01
CA SER A 104 38.02 1.34 -9.75
C SER A 104 38.29 1.31 -11.26
N LEU A 105 39.45 0.79 -11.68
CA LEU A 105 39.77 0.58 -13.09
C LEU A 105 38.90 -0.51 -13.71
N TYR A 106 38.74 -1.63 -13.00
CA TYR A 106 37.89 -2.74 -13.41
C TYR A 106 36.43 -2.30 -13.55
N VAL A 107 35.88 -1.64 -12.54
CA VAL A 107 34.50 -1.11 -12.55
C VAL A 107 34.26 -0.19 -13.75
N LYS A 108 35.22 0.70 -14.02
CA LYS A 108 35.12 1.65 -15.12
C LYS A 108 35.07 0.94 -16.47
N GLU A 109 36.07 0.10 -16.75
CA GLU A 109 36.26 -0.54 -18.05
C GLU A 109 35.21 -1.63 -18.33
N THR A 110 34.83 -2.40 -17.31
CA THR A 110 33.94 -3.56 -17.50
C THR A 110 32.46 -3.23 -17.38
N TRP A 111 32.07 -2.23 -16.57
CA TRP A 111 30.65 -1.95 -16.31
C TRP A 111 30.22 -0.55 -16.75
N ILE A 112 30.95 0.49 -16.35
CA ILE A 112 30.55 1.88 -16.64
C ILE A 112 30.67 2.21 -18.13
N ASP A 113 31.80 1.88 -18.76
CA ASP A 113 32.04 2.21 -20.17
C ASP A 113 31.03 1.49 -21.11
N PRO A 114 30.70 0.19 -20.92
CA PRO A 114 29.61 -0.45 -21.66
C PRO A 114 28.24 0.20 -21.42
N LEU A 115 27.89 0.55 -20.19
CA LEU A 115 26.63 1.22 -19.88
C LEU A 115 26.52 2.58 -20.57
N LEU A 116 27.60 3.35 -20.62
CA LEU A 116 27.67 4.62 -21.36
C LEU A 116 27.57 4.41 -22.87
N ARG A 117 28.18 3.35 -23.41
CA ARG A 117 28.05 2.97 -24.82
C ARG A 117 26.61 2.64 -25.22
N TRP A 118 25.84 2.02 -24.32
CA TRP A 118 24.44 1.67 -24.55
C TRP A 118 23.46 2.82 -24.29
N GLN A 119 23.88 3.85 -23.53
CA GLN A 119 23.07 5.03 -23.22
C GLN A 119 22.31 5.64 -24.41
N PRO A 120 22.92 5.96 -25.57
CA PRO A 120 22.21 6.59 -26.68
C PRO A 120 21.11 5.69 -27.27
N LYS A 121 21.28 4.36 -27.22
CA LYS A 121 20.27 3.42 -27.71
C LYS A 121 19.12 3.27 -26.71
N VAL A 122 19.41 3.28 -25.41
CA VAL A 122 18.38 3.27 -24.36
C VAL A 122 17.61 4.59 -24.29
N ARG A 123 18.26 5.73 -24.61
CA ARG A 123 17.55 7.03 -24.74
C ARG A 123 16.45 7.00 -25.80
N LYS A 124 16.70 6.37 -26.96
CA LYS A 124 15.65 6.16 -27.98
C LYS A 124 14.49 5.31 -27.46
N LEU A 125 14.77 4.32 -26.61
CA LEU A 125 13.72 3.52 -25.96
C LEU A 125 12.92 4.37 -24.96
N ILE A 126 13.59 5.21 -24.16
CA ILE A 126 12.94 6.14 -23.22
C ILE A 126 12.02 7.11 -23.98
N GLU A 127 12.46 7.66 -25.11
CA GLU A 127 11.64 8.51 -25.99
C GLU A 127 10.39 7.76 -26.48
N GLN A 128 10.55 6.53 -26.99
CA GLN A 128 9.42 5.69 -27.42
C GLN A 128 8.43 5.39 -26.28
N LEU A 129 8.90 5.17 -25.06
CA LEU A 129 8.02 4.99 -23.90
C LEU A 129 7.32 6.29 -23.51
N THR A 130 8.00 7.43 -23.64
CA THR A 130 7.44 8.76 -23.35
C THR A 130 6.32 9.10 -24.32
N GLU A 131 6.51 8.83 -25.63
CA GLU A 131 5.48 9.02 -26.67
C GLU A 131 4.25 8.13 -26.45
N LYS A 132 4.46 6.89 -26.00
CA LYS A 132 3.35 5.98 -25.65
C LYS A 132 2.54 6.48 -24.45
N LEU A 133 3.20 7.09 -23.46
CA LEU A 133 2.49 7.69 -22.33
C LEU A 133 1.74 8.96 -22.73
N SER A 134 2.35 9.84 -23.53
CA SER A 134 1.73 11.12 -23.94
C SER A 134 0.54 10.93 -24.88
N SER A 135 0.56 9.90 -25.73
CA SER A 135 -0.55 9.56 -26.63
C SER A 135 -1.78 8.96 -25.91
N HIS A 136 -1.64 8.42 -24.69
CA HIS A 136 -2.80 8.00 -23.90
C HIS A 136 -3.55 9.20 -23.28
N THR A 137 -2.85 10.26 -22.91
CA THR A 137 -3.44 11.49 -22.35
C THR A 137 -4.28 12.30 -23.34
N THR A 138 -4.11 12.12 -24.65
CA THR A 138 -4.87 12.84 -25.69
C THR A 138 -6.21 12.20 -26.05
N THR A 139 -6.55 11.02 -25.52
CA THR A 139 -7.88 10.40 -25.70
C THR A 139 -8.87 10.78 -24.61
N VAL A 140 -8.86 12.04 -24.18
CA VAL A 140 -10.03 12.59 -23.47
C VAL A 140 -11.13 12.74 -24.52
N LYS A 141 -12.10 11.81 -24.52
CA LYS A 141 -13.40 12.05 -25.15
C LYS A 141 -13.89 13.39 -24.62
N THR A 142 -13.94 14.41 -25.49
CA THR A 142 -14.56 15.70 -25.19
C THR A 142 -16.03 15.45 -24.90
N LEU A 143 -16.35 15.18 -23.64
CA LEU A 143 -17.72 15.33 -23.16
C LEU A 143 -18.12 16.76 -23.47
N LYS A 144 -19.24 16.92 -24.18
CA LYS A 144 -19.80 18.22 -24.55
C LYS A 144 -19.77 19.15 -23.34
N VAL A 145 -19.16 20.32 -23.50
CA VAL A 145 -19.15 21.38 -22.49
C VAL A 145 -20.60 21.71 -22.14
N THR A 146 -20.97 21.52 -20.87
CA THR A 146 -22.27 21.91 -20.35
C THR A 146 -22.36 23.44 -20.39
N GLN A 147 -23.23 23.98 -21.24
CA GLN A 147 -23.53 25.42 -21.23
C GLN A 147 -24.33 25.78 -19.98
N PRO A 148 -23.97 26.85 -19.24
CA PRO A 148 -24.76 27.31 -18.10
C PRO A 148 -26.11 27.81 -18.62
N LYS A 149 -27.19 27.16 -18.19
CA LYS A 149 -28.55 27.68 -18.38
C LYS A 149 -28.83 28.67 -17.25
N GLU A 150 -29.20 29.91 -17.59
CA GLU A 150 -29.56 30.92 -16.59
C GLU A 150 -30.68 30.40 -15.68
N PHE A 151 -30.50 30.61 -14.37
CA PHE A 151 -31.44 30.13 -13.37
C PHE A 151 -32.69 31.00 -13.37
N ASN A 152 -33.87 30.38 -13.34
CA ASN A 152 -35.09 31.13 -13.02
C ASN A 152 -34.98 31.58 -11.56
N LEU A 153 -35.11 32.89 -11.30
CA LEU A 153 -35.25 33.48 -9.97
C LEU A 153 -36.56 33.00 -9.32
N THR A 154 -36.56 31.76 -8.85
CA THR A 154 -37.60 31.20 -7.98
C THR A 154 -37.08 31.16 -6.56
N VAL A 155 -37.87 31.74 -5.66
CA VAL A 155 -37.69 31.78 -4.21
C VAL A 155 -37.15 30.45 -3.69
N PRO A 156 -36.07 30.43 -2.87
CA PRO A 156 -35.43 29.21 -2.45
C PRO A 156 -36.40 28.35 -1.64
N LYS A 157 -36.71 27.16 -2.15
CA LYS A 157 -37.46 26.15 -1.40
C LYS A 157 -36.59 25.70 -0.22
N ALA A 158 -37.14 25.74 1.00
CA ALA A 158 -36.42 25.41 2.22
C ALA A 158 -35.77 24.01 2.10
N ARG A 159 -34.47 23.92 2.43
CA ARG A 159 -33.73 22.65 2.42
C ARG A 159 -34.29 21.75 3.53
N ALA A 160 -34.90 20.64 3.16
CA ALA A 160 -35.19 19.57 4.11
C ALA A 160 -33.87 18.92 4.55
N ILE A 161 -33.64 18.86 5.86
CA ILE A 161 -32.51 18.11 6.43
C ILE A 161 -32.71 16.64 6.05
N PRO A 162 -31.73 15.97 5.41
CA PRO A 162 -31.88 14.57 5.05
C PRO A 162 -32.02 13.75 6.34
N ILE A 163 -33.11 12.97 6.42
CA ILE A 163 -33.33 12.03 7.51
C ILE A 163 -32.18 11.03 7.49
N PRO A 164 -31.46 10.82 8.63
CA PRO A 164 -30.36 9.89 8.67
C PRO A 164 -30.84 8.49 8.27
N LEU A 165 -30.08 7.84 7.38
CA LEU A 165 -30.33 6.46 6.98
C LEU A 165 -30.38 5.58 8.24
N PRO A 166 -31.47 4.80 8.45
CA PRO A 166 -31.54 3.90 9.59
C PRO A 166 -30.37 2.91 9.50
N ILE A 167 -29.62 2.81 10.60
CA ILE A 167 -28.51 1.87 10.74
C ILE A 167 -29.07 0.47 10.45
N PRO A 168 -28.47 -0.31 9.52
CA PRO A 168 -28.91 -1.67 9.27
C PRO A 168 -28.92 -2.43 10.59
N VAL A 169 -30.09 -2.94 11.00
CA VAL A 169 -30.19 -3.78 12.19
C VAL A 169 -29.42 -5.06 11.88
N LEU A 170 -28.22 -5.18 12.44
CA LEU A 170 -27.43 -6.40 12.37
C LEU A 170 -28.29 -7.55 12.89
N GLU A 171 -28.53 -8.54 12.04
CA GLU A 171 -29.16 -9.79 12.46
C GLU A 171 -28.39 -10.34 13.68
N LYS A 172 -29.13 -10.64 14.75
CA LYS A 172 -28.53 -11.19 15.96
C LYS A 172 -27.80 -12.48 15.58
N ARG A 173 -26.50 -12.52 15.86
CA ARG A 173 -25.63 -13.66 15.55
C ARG A 173 -26.25 -14.94 16.11
N ILE A 174 -26.30 -15.98 15.28
CA ILE A 174 -26.73 -17.33 15.68
C ILE A 174 -25.88 -17.73 16.92
N PRO A 175 -26.52 -18.13 18.04
CA PRO A 175 -25.79 -18.51 19.23
C PRO A 175 -24.87 -19.68 18.89
N VAL A 176 -23.64 -19.61 19.40
CA VAL A 176 -22.62 -20.63 19.15
C VAL A 176 -23.19 -22.00 19.53
N PRO A 177 -23.13 -23.01 18.65
CA PRO A 177 -23.71 -24.32 18.92
C PRO A 177 -23.11 -24.91 20.20
N ARG A 178 -23.95 -25.57 21.01
CA ARG A 178 -23.55 -26.14 22.31
C ARG A 178 -22.41 -27.18 22.21
N SER A 179 -22.11 -27.69 21.01
CA SER A 179 -20.98 -28.57 20.73
C SER A 179 -19.63 -27.88 20.90
N THR A 180 -19.52 -26.57 20.70
CA THR A 180 -18.27 -25.80 20.85
C THR A 180 -17.76 -25.78 22.29
N TYR A 181 -18.66 -25.88 23.28
CA TYR A 181 -18.30 -25.93 24.70
C TYR A 181 -17.99 -27.35 25.19
N LYS A 182 -18.22 -28.39 24.37
CA LYS A 182 -17.87 -29.77 24.72
C LYS A 182 -16.43 -30.05 24.24
N PRO A 183 -15.50 -30.43 25.13
CA PRO A 183 -14.15 -30.77 24.70
C PRO A 183 -14.20 -31.97 23.75
N PRO A 184 -13.37 -31.98 22.69
CA PRO A 184 -13.33 -33.06 21.71
C PRO A 184 -12.97 -34.40 22.37
N LYS A 185 -13.44 -35.50 21.77
CA LYS A 185 -13.26 -36.86 22.32
C LYS A 185 -11.78 -37.21 22.52
N GLU A 186 -10.87 -36.66 21.70
CA GLU A 186 -9.43 -36.88 21.85
C GLU A 186 -8.89 -36.36 23.19
N LYS A 187 -9.43 -35.25 23.73
CA LYS A 187 -8.98 -34.71 25.03
C LYS A 187 -9.31 -35.64 26.19
N LYS A 188 -10.48 -36.28 26.16
CA LYS A 188 -10.85 -37.29 27.19
C LYS A 188 -9.96 -38.52 27.11
N GLN A 189 -9.66 -39.00 25.90
CA GLN A 189 -8.74 -40.12 25.70
C GLN A 189 -7.32 -39.80 26.18
N LEU A 190 -6.84 -38.58 25.95
CA LEU A 190 -5.55 -38.11 26.47
C LEU A 190 -5.48 -38.08 28.00
N GLU A 191 -6.57 -37.69 28.68
CA GLU A 191 -6.65 -37.75 30.15
C GLU A 191 -6.67 -39.19 30.69
N GLU A 192 -7.39 -40.10 30.04
CA GLU A 192 -7.37 -41.53 30.38
C GLU A 192 -5.96 -42.13 30.20
N ILE A 193 -5.24 -41.74 29.15
CA ILE A 193 -3.86 -42.18 28.93
C ILE A 193 -2.93 -41.59 30.00
N LYS A 194 -3.06 -40.31 30.33
CA LYS A 194 -2.27 -39.66 31.40
C LYS A 194 -2.49 -40.32 32.76
N THR A 195 -3.74 -40.63 33.12
CA THR A 195 -4.07 -41.28 34.39
C THR A 195 -3.52 -42.71 34.44
N LYS A 196 -3.66 -43.50 33.37
CA LYS A 196 -3.05 -44.83 33.24
C LYS A 196 -1.51 -44.78 33.34
N ASN A 197 -0.87 -43.82 32.69
CA ASN A 197 0.58 -43.63 32.77
C ASN A 197 1.02 -43.22 34.19
N ARG A 198 0.24 -42.37 34.88
CA ARG A 198 0.50 -41.99 36.27
C ARG A 198 0.36 -43.18 37.23
N GLN A 199 -0.62 -44.06 37.00
CA GLN A 199 -0.75 -45.31 37.76
C GLN A 199 0.42 -46.26 37.50
N LYS A 200 0.81 -46.46 36.23
CA LYS A 200 2.00 -47.25 35.88
C LYS A 200 3.28 -46.70 36.52
N ALA A 201 3.47 -45.38 36.52
CA ALA A 201 4.61 -44.73 37.16
C ALA A 201 4.63 -44.91 38.69
N LYS A 202 3.46 -44.89 39.35
CA LYS A 202 3.36 -45.19 40.78
C LYS A 202 3.75 -46.65 41.08
N VAL A 203 3.28 -47.60 40.27
CA VAL A 203 3.63 -49.03 40.41
C VAL A 203 5.13 -49.28 40.19
N SER A 204 5.76 -48.60 39.21
CA SER A 204 7.21 -48.69 39.00
C SER A 204 8.01 -48.10 40.16
N VAL A 205 7.55 -47.01 40.79
CA VAL A 205 8.22 -46.42 41.97
C VAL A 205 8.05 -47.28 43.22
N THR A 206 6.91 -47.95 43.41
CA THR A 206 6.73 -48.90 44.53
C THR A 206 7.51 -50.20 44.33
N GLY A 207 7.70 -50.67 43.09
CA GLY A 207 8.60 -51.79 42.78
C GLY A 207 10.08 -51.45 43.00
N SER A 208 10.46 -50.18 42.81
CA SER A 208 11.83 -49.69 43.07
C SER A 208 12.14 -49.51 44.57
N ARG A 209 11.13 -49.45 45.43
CA ARG A 209 11.31 -49.36 46.90
C ARG A 209 11.60 -50.71 47.56
N PHE A 210 11.33 -51.83 46.89
CA PHE A 210 11.72 -53.17 47.36
C PHE A 210 13.10 -53.63 46.86
N SER A 211 13.76 -52.90 45.95
CA SER A 211 15.12 -53.22 45.48
C SER A 211 16.21 -52.26 46.00
N LEU A 212 15.85 -51.14 46.62
CA LEU A 212 16.83 -50.21 47.21
C LEU A 212 17.34 -50.62 48.60
N SER A 213 16.76 -51.67 49.22
CA SER A 213 17.32 -52.27 50.45
C SER A 213 18.44 -53.28 50.17
N PHE A 214 18.62 -53.72 48.91
CA PHE A 214 19.60 -54.77 48.56
C PHE A 214 20.86 -54.21 47.87
N LEU A 215 20.81 -52.98 47.35
CA LEU A 215 21.91 -52.35 46.60
C LEU A 215 22.67 -51.27 47.38
N LEU A 216 22.39 -51.08 48.67
CA LEU A 216 23.15 -50.18 49.55
C LEU A 216 24.30 -50.88 50.31
N ASN A 217 24.46 -52.21 50.16
CA ASN A 217 25.57 -52.97 50.76
C ASN A 217 26.74 -53.28 49.81
N CYS A 218 26.75 -52.72 48.58
CA CYS A 218 27.84 -52.94 47.61
C CYS A 218 28.58 -51.64 47.21
N PHE A 219 28.64 -50.65 48.10
CA PHE A 219 29.48 -49.44 47.93
C PHE A 219 30.70 -49.42 48.87
N PHE A 220 31.09 -50.58 49.39
CA PHE A 220 32.36 -50.79 50.08
C PHE A 220 33.10 -51.95 49.44
N CYS A 221 33.69 -51.73 48.27
CA CYS A 221 34.95 -52.37 47.90
C CYS A 221 35.62 -51.55 46.79
N ASN A 222 36.53 -50.68 47.20
CA ASN A 222 37.59 -50.19 46.32
C ASN A 222 38.51 -51.36 45.96
N TYR A 223 39.23 -51.16 44.84
CA TYR A 223 40.40 -51.91 44.39
C TYR A 223 40.10 -53.15 43.54
N ILE A 224 40.41 -53.07 42.24
CA ILE A 224 41.37 -53.93 41.53
C ILE A 224 41.33 -53.60 40.02
N HIS A 225 42.52 -53.27 39.50
CA HIS A 225 43.04 -53.48 38.15
C HIS A 225 42.18 -53.17 36.91
N SER A 226 42.81 -52.39 36.02
CA SER A 226 42.93 -52.65 34.58
C SER A 226 42.13 -53.85 34.06
N LEU A 227 40.89 -53.63 33.67
CA LEU A 227 40.29 -54.41 32.60
C LEU A 227 40.09 -53.46 31.43
N SER A 228 41.06 -53.50 30.52
CA SER A 228 40.74 -53.45 29.11
C SER A 228 39.66 -54.50 28.85
N CYS A 229 38.39 -54.10 28.95
CA CYS A 229 37.33 -54.86 28.32
C CYS A 229 37.57 -54.71 26.82
N GLN A 230 38.37 -55.63 26.27
CA GLN A 230 38.20 -56.04 24.89
C GLN A 230 36.74 -56.44 24.79
N ILE A 231 35.92 -55.52 24.27
CA ILE A 231 34.61 -55.88 23.77
C ILE A 231 34.92 -56.68 22.52
N ASP A 232 35.14 -57.97 22.71
CA ASP A 232 35.10 -58.92 21.62
C ASP A 232 33.80 -58.65 20.86
N ASN A 233 33.94 -58.38 19.57
CA ASN A 233 32.84 -58.09 18.68
C ASN A 233 31.99 -59.35 18.52
N ILE A 234 31.15 -59.64 19.51
CA ILE A 234 30.04 -60.58 19.39
C ILE A 234 29.14 -59.97 18.29
N PRO A 235 28.80 -60.71 17.22
CA PRO A 235 28.06 -60.14 16.09
C PRO A 235 26.58 -60.03 16.46
N PHE A 236 26.23 -59.08 17.34
CA PHE A 236 24.85 -58.68 17.56
C PHE A 236 24.47 -57.60 16.55
N LYS A 237 23.29 -57.73 15.92
CA LYS A 237 22.75 -56.73 15.01
C LYS A 237 22.50 -55.44 15.79
N LEU A 238 23.35 -54.42 15.59
CA LEU A 238 23.18 -53.12 16.24
C LEU A 238 21.83 -52.51 15.86
N ASN A 239 21.04 -52.10 16.86
CA ASN A 239 19.81 -51.35 16.63
C ASN A 239 20.15 -49.99 15.99
N ALA A 240 19.30 -49.48 15.09
CA ALA A 240 19.52 -48.19 14.41
C ALA A 240 19.81 -47.03 15.38
N ALA A 241 19.11 -46.99 16.52
CA ALA A 241 19.35 -45.99 17.57
C ALA A 241 20.73 -46.13 18.25
N ALA A 242 21.29 -47.34 18.33
CA ALA A 242 22.64 -47.54 18.85
C ALA A 242 23.69 -46.99 17.87
N ILE A 243 23.55 -47.30 16.58
CA ILE A 243 24.42 -46.77 15.51
C ILE A 243 24.41 -45.24 15.51
N LEU A 244 23.23 -44.61 15.57
CA LEU A 244 23.13 -43.15 15.54
C LEU A 244 23.69 -42.48 16.81
N ARG A 245 23.47 -43.08 17.99
CA ARG A 245 24.02 -42.54 19.25
C ARG A 245 25.54 -42.63 19.28
N GLU A 246 26.09 -43.75 18.86
CA GLU A 246 27.54 -43.95 18.78
C GLU A 246 28.16 -43.02 17.72
N GLY A 247 27.55 -42.92 16.54
CA GLY A 247 27.97 -41.98 15.50
C GLY A 247 27.96 -40.52 15.96
N ALA A 248 26.92 -40.10 16.70
CA ALA A 248 26.85 -38.76 17.27
C ALA A 248 27.94 -38.49 18.32
N LEU A 249 28.31 -39.50 19.13
CA LEU A 249 29.42 -39.38 20.08
C LEU A 249 30.75 -39.17 19.36
N TYR A 250 31.02 -39.93 18.29
CA TYR A 250 32.24 -39.75 17.51
C TYR A 250 32.28 -38.42 16.78
N GLN A 251 31.15 -37.95 16.24
CA GLN A 251 31.06 -36.62 15.63
C GLN A 251 31.41 -35.51 16.63
N ARG A 252 30.87 -35.56 17.85
CA ARG A 252 31.24 -34.59 18.89
C ARG A 252 32.72 -34.62 19.22
N LYS A 253 33.32 -35.81 19.35
CA LYS A 253 34.77 -35.95 19.58
C LYS A 253 35.58 -35.36 18.42
N MET A 254 35.16 -35.60 17.18
CA MET A 254 35.78 -34.99 16.00
C MET A 254 35.68 -33.47 16.02
N GLU A 255 34.50 -32.91 16.32
CA GLU A 255 34.29 -31.46 16.41
C GLU A 255 35.14 -30.83 17.51
N GLU A 256 35.29 -31.51 18.65
CA GLU A 256 36.18 -31.09 19.74
C GLU A 256 37.66 -31.10 19.32
N GLU A 257 38.12 -32.15 18.62
CA GLU A 257 39.50 -32.20 18.10
C GLU A 257 39.73 -31.18 16.98
N LEU A 258 38.74 -30.93 16.11
CA LEU A 258 38.81 -29.86 15.11
C LEU A 258 38.92 -28.49 15.77
N LYS A 259 38.08 -28.20 16.77
CA LYS A 259 38.18 -26.96 17.55
C LYS A 259 39.53 -26.83 18.26
N ARG A 260 40.06 -27.94 18.78
CA ARG A 260 41.39 -27.95 19.38
C ARG A 260 42.48 -27.60 18.36
N ILE A 261 42.43 -28.19 17.16
CA ILE A 261 43.35 -27.88 16.07
C ILE A 261 43.19 -26.41 15.63
N GLU A 262 41.97 -25.92 15.47
CA GLU A 262 41.69 -24.51 15.14
C GLU A 262 42.27 -23.55 16.18
N ASN A 263 42.08 -23.83 17.47
CA ASN A 263 42.65 -23.03 18.55
C ASN A 263 44.18 -23.05 18.54
N LEU A 264 44.80 -24.20 18.21
CA LEU A 264 46.25 -24.30 18.04
C LEU A 264 46.74 -23.50 16.82
N LEU A 265 45.98 -23.52 15.72
CA LEU A 265 46.29 -22.76 14.49
C LEU A 265 46.16 -21.25 14.68
N GLN A 266 45.17 -20.79 15.46
CA GLN A 266 44.95 -19.36 15.72
C GLN A 266 46.03 -18.73 16.60
N GLY A 267 46.83 -19.55 17.31
CA GLY A 267 47.80 -19.07 18.29
C GLY A 267 47.12 -18.56 19.56
N ALA A 268 47.77 -18.70 20.71
CA ALA A 268 47.23 -18.28 22.01
C ALA A 268 47.26 -16.74 22.17
N ARG A 269 46.47 -16.00 21.37
CA ARG A 269 46.28 -14.56 21.53
C ARG A 269 44.89 -14.29 22.08
N ASP A 270 44.81 -13.77 23.29
CA ASP A 270 43.55 -13.50 23.97
C ASP A 270 42.80 -12.32 23.30
N PRO A 271 41.57 -12.52 22.80
CA PRO A 271 40.77 -11.46 22.17
C PRO A 271 40.01 -10.58 23.18
N SER A 272 40.19 -10.81 24.48
CA SER A 272 39.39 -10.20 25.55
C SER A 272 39.44 -8.67 25.52
N GLU A 273 40.61 -8.08 25.35
CA GLU A 273 40.80 -6.61 25.30
C GLU A 273 40.05 -5.98 24.11
N PHE A 274 40.11 -6.63 22.94
CA PHE A 274 39.40 -6.17 21.75
C PHE A 274 37.88 -6.27 21.92
N LEU A 275 37.38 -7.34 22.53
CA LEU A 275 35.96 -7.53 22.78
C LEU A 275 35.41 -6.53 23.81
N GLU A 276 36.19 -6.20 24.84
CA GLU A 276 35.85 -5.17 25.82
C GLU A 276 35.81 -3.79 25.18
N TRP A 277 36.82 -3.44 24.39
CA TRP A 277 36.82 -2.21 23.60
C TRP A 277 35.60 -2.13 22.66
N GLN A 278 35.29 -3.21 21.95
CA GLN A 278 34.13 -3.27 21.05
C GLN A 278 32.81 -3.04 21.79
N LYS A 279 32.66 -3.60 23.00
CA LYS A 279 31.48 -3.37 23.84
C LYS A 279 31.39 -1.91 24.29
N GLN A 280 32.51 -1.30 24.67
CA GLN A 280 32.55 0.11 25.07
C GLN A 280 32.19 1.05 23.92
N MET A 281 32.72 0.82 22.71
CA MET A 281 32.39 1.63 21.54
C MET A 281 30.91 1.51 21.18
N ARG A 282 30.35 0.29 21.17
CA ARG A 282 28.90 0.09 20.98
C ARG A 282 28.05 0.80 22.03
N GLY A 283 28.52 0.84 23.29
CA GLY A 283 27.85 1.56 24.36
C GLY A 283 27.80 3.07 24.09
N LYS A 284 28.94 3.65 23.70
CA LYS A 284 29.05 5.08 23.36
C LYS A 284 28.18 5.44 22.15
N ASP A 285 28.23 4.64 21.08
CA ASP A 285 27.40 4.87 19.88
C ASP A 285 25.90 4.86 20.23
N LEU A 286 25.47 3.98 21.13
CA LEU A 286 24.08 3.93 21.60
C LEU A 286 23.72 5.17 22.43
N GLU A 287 24.60 5.63 23.31
CA GLU A 287 24.40 6.84 24.10
C GLU A 287 24.29 8.09 23.22
N GLU A 288 25.14 8.20 22.20
CA GLU A 288 25.10 9.30 21.22
C GLU A 288 23.78 9.28 20.42
N GLN A 289 23.32 8.12 19.97
CA GLN A 289 22.03 7.97 19.29
C GLN A 289 20.86 8.39 20.17
N LEU A 290 20.88 8.01 21.46
CA LEU A 290 19.84 8.41 22.41
C LEU A 290 19.85 9.93 22.62
N ALA A 291 21.03 10.54 22.77
CA ALA A 291 21.18 11.99 22.90
C ALA A 291 20.69 12.73 21.65
N GLU A 292 20.99 12.24 20.44
CA GLU A 292 20.48 12.82 19.20
C GLU A 292 18.96 12.77 19.11
N ILE A 293 18.34 11.65 19.51
CA ILE A 293 16.88 11.51 19.52
C ILE A 293 16.25 12.53 20.48
N GLU A 294 16.85 12.73 21.66
CA GLU A 294 16.40 13.74 22.62
C GLU A 294 16.55 15.16 22.08
N CYS A 295 17.69 15.49 21.47
CA CYS A 295 17.93 16.77 20.81
C CYS A 295 16.86 17.05 19.73
N ARG A 296 16.58 16.08 18.84
CA ARG A 296 15.54 16.22 17.81
C ARG A 296 14.15 16.40 18.43
N ARG A 297 13.84 15.67 19.51
CA ARG A 297 12.57 15.83 20.24
C ARG A 297 12.42 17.23 20.83
N LEU A 298 13.47 17.76 21.44
CA LEU A 298 13.49 19.10 22.01
C LEU A 298 13.37 20.18 20.92
N GLN A 299 14.09 20.02 19.82
CA GLN A 299 13.99 20.92 18.67
C GLN A 299 12.57 20.95 18.09
N GLY A 300 11.90 19.79 18.00
CA GLY A 300 10.50 19.72 17.59
C GLY A 300 9.53 20.46 18.54
N LYS A 301 9.81 20.45 19.85
CA LYS A 301 9.03 21.23 20.83
C LYS A 301 9.26 22.73 20.68
N LEU A 302 10.53 23.16 20.55
CA LEU A 302 10.89 24.56 20.35
C LEU A 302 10.27 25.13 19.07
N SER A 303 10.36 24.39 17.96
CA SER A 303 9.76 24.81 16.68
C SER A 303 8.24 25.02 16.79
N ARG A 304 7.54 24.19 17.58
CA ARG A 304 6.10 24.38 17.85
C ARG A 304 5.85 25.65 18.65
N GLU A 305 6.63 25.90 19.69
CA GLU A 305 6.50 27.12 20.51
C GLU A 305 6.78 28.37 19.67
N GLU A 306 7.81 28.35 18.85
CA GLU A 306 8.15 29.42 17.90
C GLU A 306 7.01 29.68 16.91
N ALA A 307 6.39 28.64 16.35
CA ALA A 307 5.26 28.78 15.45
C ALA A 307 4.03 29.40 16.14
N VAL A 308 3.76 29.01 17.40
CA VAL A 308 2.66 29.61 18.19
C VAL A 308 2.93 31.09 18.44
N LEU A 309 4.15 31.46 18.83
CA LEU A 309 4.54 32.86 19.02
C LEU A 309 4.43 33.67 17.72
N ALA A 310 4.88 33.13 16.60
CA ALA A 310 4.76 33.78 15.29
C ALA A 310 3.29 34.02 14.92
N HIS A 311 2.40 33.04 15.15
CA HIS A 311 0.97 33.22 14.95
C HIS A 311 0.36 34.32 15.84
N GLN A 312 0.76 34.38 17.11
CA GLN A 312 0.31 35.43 18.03
C GLN A 312 0.75 36.81 17.53
N ASN A 313 1.99 36.95 17.07
CA ASN A 313 2.50 38.21 16.53
C ASN A 313 1.72 38.66 15.28
N VAL A 314 1.51 37.75 14.32
CA VAL A 314 0.71 38.03 13.12
C VAL A 314 -0.72 38.41 13.47
N PHE A 315 -1.32 37.76 14.47
CA PHE A 315 -2.67 38.10 14.93
C PHE A 315 -2.72 39.51 15.52
N GLN A 316 -1.75 39.87 16.37
CA GLN A 316 -1.67 41.22 16.95
C GLN A 316 -1.47 42.29 15.87
N GLU A 317 -0.62 42.05 14.87
CA GLU A 317 -0.43 42.98 13.75
C GLU A 317 -1.70 43.15 12.91
N LYS A 318 -2.39 42.05 12.58
CA LYS A 318 -3.66 42.10 11.85
C LYS A 318 -4.73 42.85 12.64
N LYS A 319 -4.78 42.66 13.96
CA LYS A 319 -5.69 43.40 14.85
C LYS A 319 -5.40 44.90 14.78
N LYS A 320 -4.13 45.31 14.97
CA LYS A 320 -3.72 46.73 14.86
C LYS A 320 -4.09 47.32 13.49
N LYS A 321 -3.82 46.60 12.39
CA LYS A 321 -4.19 47.05 11.04
C LYS A 321 -5.70 47.17 10.86
N ALA A 322 -6.50 46.23 11.39
CA ALA A 322 -7.94 46.29 11.30
C ALA A 322 -8.53 47.45 12.11
N ASP A 323 -7.94 47.76 13.27
CA ASP A 323 -8.34 48.91 14.08
C ASP A 323 -8.00 50.23 13.37
N LEU A 324 -6.80 50.37 12.78
CA LEU A 324 -6.43 51.52 11.95
C LEU A 324 -7.39 51.72 10.76
N MET A 325 -7.69 50.66 10.01
CA MET A 325 -8.65 50.74 8.90
C MET A 325 -10.07 51.11 9.35
N ARG A 326 -10.45 50.75 10.59
CA ARG A 326 -11.74 51.13 11.18
C ARG A 326 -11.75 52.63 11.52
N GLU A 327 -10.65 53.14 12.06
CA GLU A 327 -10.46 54.57 12.35
C GLU A 327 -10.49 55.40 11.06
N GLU A 328 -9.69 55.04 10.05
CA GLU A 328 -9.67 55.71 8.73
C GLU A 328 -11.06 55.72 8.07
N LYS A 329 -11.77 54.59 8.14
CA LYS A 329 -13.14 54.51 7.61
C LYS A 329 -14.11 55.40 8.40
N ALA A 330 -13.97 55.47 9.72
CA ALA A 330 -14.79 56.35 10.54
C ALA A 330 -14.54 57.83 10.21
N GLU A 331 -13.28 58.22 9.99
CA GLU A 331 -12.92 59.56 9.55
C GLU A 331 -13.52 59.89 8.18
N LEU A 332 -13.42 58.99 7.20
CA LEU A 332 -14.05 59.16 5.88
C LEU A 332 -15.57 59.29 5.98
N MET A 333 -16.21 58.51 6.84
CA MET A 333 -17.66 58.60 7.09
C MET A 333 -18.04 59.94 7.72
N HIS A 334 -17.23 60.45 8.66
CA HIS A 334 -17.42 61.78 9.23
C HIS A 334 -17.32 62.87 8.17
N GLN A 335 -16.29 62.84 7.32
CA GLN A 335 -16.14 63.80 6.22
C GLN A 335 -17.31 63.74 5.22
N TYR A 336 -17.81 62.55 4.93
CA TYR A 336 -18.98 62.39 4.04
C TYR A 336 -20.26 62.95 4.67
N ALA A 337 -20.46 62.73 5.97
CA ALA A 337 -21.60 63.28 6.71
C ALA A 337 -21.57 64.82 6.73
N GLU A 338 -20.39 65.42 6.92
CA GLU A 338 -20.21 66.88 6.85
C GLU A 338 -20.54 67.43 5.47
N LYS A 339 -20.02 66.81 4.40
CA LYS A 339 -20.36 67.20 3.01
C LYS A 339 -21.85 67.08 2.73
N ARG A 340 -22.49 65.99 3.18
CA ARG A 340 -23.95 65.83 3.06
C ARG A 340 -24.71 66.92 3.78
N LEU A 341 -24.25 67.33 4.96
CA LEU A 341 -24.86 68.44 5.70
C LEU A 341 -24.71 69.76 4.93
N GLN A 342 -23.56 70.02 4.32
CA GLN A 342 -23.32 71.21 3.49
C GLN A 342 -24.19 71.21 2.23
N GLU A 343 -24.27 70.09 1.51
CA GLU A 343 -25.17 69.91 0.37
C GLU A 343 -26.63 70.16 0.78
N GLN A 344 -27.08 69.61 1.90
CA GLN A 344 -28.43 69.84 2.40
C GLN A 344 -28.69 71.31 2.74
N LYS A 345 -27.71 72.01 3.32
CA LYS A 345 -27.82 73.47 3.56
C LYS A 345 -27.96 74.23 2.25
N GLY A 346 -27.09 73.96 1.26
CA GLY A 346 -27.18 74.59 -0.07
C GLY A 346 -28.50 74.28 -0.79
N MET A 347 -28.99 73.04 -0.72
CA MET A 347 -30.28 72.66 -1.30
C MET A 347 -31.46 73.34 -0.60
N ARG A 348 -31.40 73.52 0.73
CA ARG A 348 -32.42 74.29 1.47
C ARG A 348 -32.45 75.75 1.00
N GLU A 349 -31.29 76.38 0.85
CA GLU A 349 -31.18 77.75 0.35
C GLU A 349 -31.75 77.88 -1.08
N LEU A 350 -31.44 76.93 -1.97
CA LEU A 350 -32.01 76.85 -3.33
C LEU A 350 -33.54 76.66 -3.31
N VAL A 351 -34.04 75.79 -2.43
CA VAL A 351 -35.49 75.58 -2.28
C VAL A 351 -36.16 76.85 -1.77
N GLU A 352 -35.56 77.57 -0.82
CA GLU A 352 -36.08 78.87 -0.38
C GLU A 352 -36.16 79.87 -1.54
N GLN A 353 -35.11 79.98 -2.36
CA GLN A 353 -35.11 80.84 -3.55
C GLN A 353 -36.20 80.44 -4.57
N VAL A 354 -36.40 79.14 -4.80
CA VAL A 354 -37.46 78.63 -5.71
C VAL A 354 -38.86 78.87 -5.11
N VAL A 355 -39.02 78.73 -3.80
CA VAL A 355 -40.29 79.03 -3.09
C VAL A 355 -40.61 80.52 -3.21
N GLU A 356 -39.63 81.40 -3.05
CA GLU A 356 -39.78 82.84 -3.31
C GLU A 356 -40.15 83.13 -4.78
N GLY A 357 -39.46 82.48 -5.73
CA GLY A 357 -39.82 82.53 -7.15
C GLY A 357 -41.24 82.06 -7.43
N HIS A 358 -41.70 80.98 -6.78
CA HIS A 358 -43.08 80.49 -6.89
C HIS A 358 -44.10 81.44 -6.28
N LYS A 359 -43.79 82.13 -5.17
CA LYS A 359 -44.67 83.18 -4.62
C LYS A 359 -44.88 84.30 -5.64
N ASN A 360 -43.81 84.74 -6.29
CA ASN A 360 -43.84 85.76 -7.33
C ASN A 360 -44.63 85.28 -8.57
N ALA A 361 -44.38 84.05 -9.02
CA ALA A 361 -45.09 83.44 -10.15
C ALA A 361 -46.58 83.21 -9.85
N LYS A 362 -46.94 82.81 -8.62
CA LYS A 362 -48.35 82.69 -8.18
C LYS A 362 -49.05 84.04 -8.21
N GLN A 363 -48.40 85.10 -7.74
CA GLN A 363 -48.94 86.47 -7.85
C GLN A 363 -49.16 86.87 -9.31
N ALA A 364 -48.24 86.53 -10.23
CA ALA A 364 -48.41 86.77 -11.67
C ALA A 364 -49.55 85.91 -12.27
N LYS A 365 -49.67 84.64 -11.87
CA LYS A 365 -50.73 83.73 -12.32
C LYS A 365 -52.12 84.18 -11.89
N ILE A 366 -52.28 84.68 -10.67
CA ILE A 366 -53.55 85.24 -10.18
C ILE A 366 -53.95 86.45 -11.03
N LYS A 367 -53.00 87.31 -11.41
CA LYS A 367 -53.26 88.40 -12.36
C LYS A 367 -53.71 87.88 -13.71
N LEU A 368 -53.05 86.85 -14.25
CA LEU A 368 -53.35 86.26 -15.56
C LEU A 368 -54.67 85.45 -15.57
N GLN A 369 -55.02 84.79 -14.47
CA GLN A 369 -56.30 84.10 -14.33
C GLN A 369 -57.48 85.06 -14.35
N LYS A 370 -57.36 86.24 -13.73
CA LYS A 370 -58.40 87.28 -13.87
C LYS A 370 -58.63 87.68 -15.33
N TYR A 371 -57.56 87.76 -16.14
CA TYR A 371 -57.67 87.98 -17.58
C TYR A 371 -58.24 86.78 -18.34
N LYS A 372 -57.82 85.55 -18.03
CA LYS A 372 -58.32 84.35 -18.72
C LYS A 372 -59.77 83.99 -18.37
N GLN A 373 -60.24 84.30 -17.15
CA GLN A 373 -61.64 84.15 -16.78
C GLN A 373 -62.56 85.01 -17.66
N GLN A 374 -62.06 86.14 -18.16
CA GLN A 374 -62.77 86.95 -19.15
C GLN A 374 -62.86 86.21 -20.50
N ILE A 375 -61.78 85.55 -20.95
CA ILE A 375 -61.73 84.82 -22.24
C ILE A 375 -62.49 83.48 -22.21
N VAL A 376 -62.50 82.76 -21.08
CA VAL A 376 -63.16 81.44 -20.98
C VAL A 376 -64.67 81.56 -20.95
N GLN A 377 -65.21 82.66 -20.39
CA GLN A 377 -66.63 82.94 -20.54
C GLN A 377 -67.03 82.99 -22.01
N GLU A 378 -66.18 83.57 -22.87
CA GLU A 378 -66.40 83.67 -24.31
C GLU A 378 -66.31 82.31 -25.05
N PHE A 379 -65.45 81.39 -24.60
CA PHE A 379 -65.20 80.12 -25.30
C PHE A 379 -66.02 78.92 -24.79
N SER A 380 -66.50 78.96 -23.55
CA SER A 380 -67.26 77.84 -22.94
C SER A 380 -68.61 77.56 -23.60
N GLU A 381 -69.09 78.51 -24.39
CA GLU A 381 -70.29 78.38 -25.21
C GLU A 381 -70.06 77.42 -26.40
N GLU A 382 -68.81 77.15 -26.82
CA GLU A 382 -68.50 76.44 -28.07
C GLU A 382 -68.27 74.91 -27.92
N ASN A 383 -67.89 74.41 -26.73
CA ASN A 383 -67.31 73.06 -26.58
C ASN A 383 -68.28 71.97 -26.06
N GLN A 384 -69.51 72.32 -25.68
CA GLN A 384 -70.48 71.35 -25.13
C GLN A 384 -70.99 70.30 -26.14
N GLU A 385 -70.63 70.42 -27.42
CA GLU A 385 -71.23 69.63 -28.51
C GLU A 385 -70.49 68.31 -28.84
N LEU A 386 -69.19 68.15 -28.53
CA LEU A 386 -68.36 67.05 -29.06
C LEU A 386 -68.32 65.75 -28.23
N LEU A 387 -68.70 65.77 -26.94
CA LEU A 387 -68.43 64.66 -26.00
C LEU A 387 -69.33 63.42 -26.18
N ARG A 388 -70.41 63.50 -26.96
CA ARG A 388 -71.43 62.43 -27.00
C ARG A 388 -71.06 61.20 -27.84
N GLN A 389 -69.97 61.22 -28.62
CA GLN A 389 -69.77 60.23 -29.70
C GLN A 389 -68.84 59.04 -29.37
N ALA A 390 -68.08 59.05 -28.26
CA ALA A 390 -66.96 58.10 -28.08
C ALA A 390 -67.25 56.81 -27.28
N LEU A 391 -68.47 56.56 -26.79
CA LEU A 391 -68.73 55.52 -25.78
C LEU A 391 -69.18 54.14 -26.31
N GLU A 392 -69.52 53.96 -27.59
CA GLU A 392 -70.19 52.73 -28.08
C GLU A 392 -69.25 51.59 -28.56
N GLU A 393 -67.95 51.80 -28.75
CA GLU A 393 -67.11 50.86 -29.53
C GLU A 393 -66.44 49.69 -28.75
N GLU A 394 -66.43 49.67 -27.41
CA GLU A 394 -65.57 48.74 -26.65
C GLU A 394 -66.20 47.36 -26.27
N GLU A 395 -67.49 47.11 -26.51
CA GLU A 395 -68.17 45.92 -25.92
C GLU A 395 -67.98 44.57 -26.66
N GLU A 396 -67.53 44.52 -27.92
CA GLU A 396 -67.65 43.30 -28.74
C GLU A 396 -66.51 42.25 -28.62
N LYS A 397 -65.35 42.61 -28.06
CA LYS A 397 -64.12 41.80 -28.21
C LYS A 397 -64.04 40.53 -27.35
N LEU A 398 -64.93 40.32 -26.37
CA LEU A 398 -64.71 39.34 -25.28
C LEU A 398 -65.08 37.86 -25.60
N ARG A 399 -65.83 37.54 -26.68
CA ARG A 399 -66.51 36.23 -26.82
C ARG A 399 -65.70 35.04 -27.39
N LYS A 400 -64.53 35.22 -28.00
CA LYS A 400 -63.91 34.18 -28.87
C LYS A 400 -62.91 33.21 -28.21
N ARG A 401 -62.68 33.29 -26.90
CA ARG A 401 -61.56 32.59 -26.24
C ARG A 401 -61.88 31.21 -25.61
N TYR A 402 -63.10 30.69 -25.69
CA TYR A 402 -63.53 29.57 -24.82
C TYR A 402 -63.47 28.14 -25.44
N GLU A 403 -63.32 27.95 -26.75
CA GLU A 403 -63.54 26.63 -27.39
C GLU A 403 -62.30 25.70 -27.49
N LEU A 404 -61.08 26.20 -27.27
CA LEU A 404 -59.84 25.48 -27.61
C LEU A 404 -59.48 24.30 -26.69
N ILE A 405 -60.09 24.19 -25.51
CA ILE A 405 -59.54 23.37 -24.41
C ILE A 405 -60.06 21.91 -24.40
N GLN A 406 -61.04 21.53 -25.22
CA GLN A 406 -61.68 20.21 -25.13
C GLN A 406 -60.95 19.02 -25.80
N GLN A 407 -59.91 19.21 -26.62
CA GLN A 407 -59.45 18.16 -27.55
C GLN A 407 -58.36 17.19 -27.02
N ILE A 408 -57.68 17.47 -25.90
CA ILE A 408 -56.41 16.77 -25.56
C ILE A 408 -56.60 15.47 -24.73
N ARG A 409 -57.81 15.14 -24.28
CA ARG A 409 -58.03 14.03 -23.32
C ARG A 409 -58.29 12.64 -23.92
N ALA A 410 -58.24 12.45 -25.24
CA ALA A 410 -58.83 11.27 -25.88
C ALA A 410 -57.92 10.05 -26.16
N ILE A 411 -56.59 10.08 -26.00
CA ILE A 411 -55.77 9.18 -26.86
C ILE A 411 -55.15 7.89 -26.27
N GLU A 412 -54.70 7.68 -25.02
CA GLU A 412 -53.81 6.51 -24.80
C GLU A 412 -53.96 5.68 -23.52
N SER A 413 -54.35 4.39 -23.70
CA SER A 413 -54.15 3.28 -22.75
C SER A 413 -53.96 1.91 -23.46
N PHE A 414 -53.03 1.11 -22.91
CA PHE A 414 -52.83 -0.37 -22.93
C PHE A 414 -51.56 -1.01 -23.56
N LEU A 415 -51.06 -1.99 -22.79
CA LEU A 415 -49.93 -2.94 -22.92
C LEU A 415 -50.30 -4.25 -23.66
N SER A 416 -49.31 -5.04 -24.09
CA SER A 416 -49.37 -6.53 -23.97
C SER A 416 -47.98 -7.25 -23.96
N LEU A 417 -47.97 -8.47 -23.41
CA LEU A 417 -46.88 -9.37 -22.95
C LEU A 417 -46.38 -10.42 -23.99
N ARG A 418 -45.26 -11.16 -23.72
CA ARG A 418 -45.13 -12.67 -23.74
C ARG A 418 -43.72 -13.25 -23.43
N HIS A 419 -43.67 -14.59 -23.18
CA HIS A 419 -42.74 -15.48 -22.41
C HIS A 419 -41.66 -16.29 -23.22
N LYS A 420 -40.72 -17.05 -22.59
CA LYS A 420 -39.66 -17.94 -23.19
C LYS A 420 -39.35 -19.28 -22.42
N PHE A 421 -38.63 -20.22 -23.08
CA PHE A 421 -38.35 -21.67 -22.78
C PHE A 421 -36.85 -21.94 -22.39
N VAL A 422 -36.46 -23.11 -21.83
CA VAL A 422 -35.10 -23.41 -21.24
C VAL A 422 -34.46 -24.74 -21.73
N ASP A 423 -33.12 -24.80 -21.84
CA ASP A 423 -32.25 -25.90 -22.32
C ASP A 423 -31.19 -26.36 -21.26
N LEU A 424 -30.75 -27.63 -21.29
CA LEU A 424 -29.90 -28.30 -20.25
C LEU A 424 -28.39 -28.32 -20.55
N THR A 425 -27.99 -27.82 -21.71
CA THR A 425 -26.59 -27.52 -22.04
C THR A 425 -26.15 -26.15 -21.51
N GLU A 426 -27.11 -25.32 -21.11
CA GLU A 426 -26.86 -23.99 -20.56
C GLU A 426 -26.60 -24.08 -19.06
N THR A 427 -25.65 -23.29 -18.58
CA THR A 427 -25.55 -22.98 -17.16
C THR A 427 -26.79 -22.20 -16.74
N GLY A 428 -27.22 -22.35 -15.47
CA GLY A 428 -28.48 -21.80 -14.97
C GLY A 428 -28.61 -20.28 -15.09
N GLY A 429 -27.53 -19.56 -15.42
CA GLY A 429 -27.54 -18.14 -15.72
C GLY A 429 -27.78 -17.29 -14.48
N HIS A 430 -27.35 -17.76 -13.31
CA HIS A 430 -27.54 -17.06 -12.03
C HIS A 430 -26.46 -15.97 -11.81
N GLY A 431 -25.55 -15.79 -12.77
CA GLY A 431 -24.52 -14.74 -12.77
C GLY A 431 -23.35 -15.03 -11.83
N LEU A 432 -23.23 -16.26 -11.33
CA LEU A 432 -22.13 -16.67 -10.45
C LEU A 432 -20.95 -17.14 -11.29
N PHE A 433 -19.75 -16.60 -11.03
CA PHE A 433 -18.51 -16.93 -11.77
C PHE A 433 -18.10 -18.42 -11.73
N CYS A 434 -18.80 -19.26 -10.97
CA CYS A 434 -18.48 -20.67 -10.73
C CYS A 434 -19.55 -21.64 -11.25
N GLU A 435 -20.49 -21.19 -12.08
CA GLU A 435 -21.47 -22.10 -12.70
C GLU A 435 -20.78 -23.00 -13.74
N MET A 436 -21.09 -24.29 -13.69
CA MET A 436 -20.54 -25.30 -14.59
C MET A 436 -21.66 -26.24 -14.99
N SER A 437 -21.72 -26.60 -16.27
CA SER A 437 -22.76 -27.50 -16.76
C SER A 437 -22.66 -28.87 -16.08
N ILE A 438 -23.79 -29.59 -16.05
CA ILE A 438 -23.87 -30.91 -15.42
C ILE A 438 -22.89 -31.91 -16.07
N VAL A 439 -22.54 -31.70 -17.34
CA VAL A 439 -21.58 -32.53 -18.09
C VAL A 439 -20.14 -32.24 -17.67
N GLU A 440 -19.73 -30.98 -17.63
CA GLU A 440 -18.38 -30.56 -17.22
C GLU A 440 -18.05 -30.98 -15.77
N LEU A 441 -19.04 -30.99 -14.87
CA LEU A 441 -18.87 -31.44 -13.49
C LEU A 441 -18.44 -32.92 -13.41
N ARG A 442 -18.95 -33.77 -14.31
CA ARG A 442 -18.62 -35.19 -14.33
C ARG A 442 -17.19 -35.44 -14.79
N GLU A 443 -16.71 -34.68 -15.78
CA GLU A 443 -15.34 -34.78 -16.29
C GLU A 443 -14.31 -34.30 -15.26
N ARG A 444 -14.58 -33.18 -14.58
CA ARG A 444 -13.67 -32.68 -13.52
C ARG A 444 -13.54 -33.65 -12.34
N LEU A 445 -14.63 -34.33 -11.98
CA LEU A 445 -14.59 -35.36 -10.93
C LEU A 445 -13.75 -36.58 -11.34
N ALA A 446 -13.69 -36.92 -12.63
CA ALA A 446 -12.83 -38.01 -13.11
C ALA A 446 -11.33 -37.63 -12.98
N LEU A 447 -10.95 -36.45 -13.46
CA LEU A 447 -9.57 -35.93 -13.34
C LEU A 447 -9.11 -35.82 -11.88
N HIS A 448 -9.99 -35.39 -10.98
CA HIS A 448 -9.66 -35.31 -9.55
C HIS A 448 -9.37 -36.69 -8.92
N ARG A 449 -10.07 -37.75 -9.35
CA ARG A 449 -9.81 -39.11 -8.88
C ARG A 449 -8.49 -39.65 -9.40
N GLU A 450 -8.10 -39.32 -10.62
CA GLU A 450 -6.79 -39.67 -11.19
C GLU A 450 -5.66 -38.95 -10.47
N ALA A 451 -5.80 -37.64 -10.20
CA ALA A 451 -4.83 -36.86 -9.44
C ALA A 451 -4.64 -37.40 -8.01
N GLN A 452 -5.72 -37.87 -7.36
CA GLN A 452 -5.63 -38.50 -6.03
C GLN A 452 -4.80 -39.79 -6.06
N LYS A 453 -5.00 -40.64 -7.08
CA LYS A 453 -4.22 -41.88 -7.25
C LYS A 453 -2.74 -41.58 -7.52
N ALA A 454 -2.44 -40.63 -8.41
CA ALA A 454 -1.06 -40.21 -8.68
C ALA A 454 -0.37 -39.69 -7.41
N ALA A 455 -1.06 -38.86 -6.61
CA ALA A 455 -0.51 -38.36 -5.35
C ALA A 455 -0.31 -39.46 -4.28
N GLU A 456 -1.10 -40.55 -4.32
CA GLU A 456 -0.86 -41.73 -3.48
C GLU A 456 0.37 -42.52 -3.94
N GLU A 457 0.57 -42.67 -5.24
CA GLU A 457 1.74 -43.34 -5.82
C GLU A 457 3.03 -42.58 -5.52
N GLU A 458 3.06 -41.26 -5.74
CA GLU A 458 4.21 -40.41 -5.37
C GLU A 458 4.57 -40.53 -3.89
N LYS A 459 3.58 -40.62 -3.00
CA LYS A 459 3.82 -40.83 -1.57
C LYS A 459 4.40 -42.21 -1.28
N ARG A 460 3.99 -43.26 -2.01
CA ARG A 460 4.57 -44.61 -1.88
C ARG A 460 6.03 -44.60 -2.31
N ASP A 461 6.35 -43.93 -3.43
CA ASP A 461 7.72 -43.81 -3.93
C ASP A 461 8.60 -43.00 -2.97
N GLN A 462 8.09 -41.88 -2.44
CA GLN A 462 8.77 -41.10 -1.40
C GLN A 462 9.08 -41.95 -0.16
N ILE A 463 8.15 -42.79 0.29
CA ILE A 463 8.37 -43.69 1.43
C ILE A 463 9.46 -44.72 1.11
N ILE A 464 9.49 -45.27 -0.12
CA ILE A 464 10.53 -46.21 -0.55
C ILE A 464 11.90 -45.54 -0.57
N HIS A 465 12.00 -44.36 -1.19
CA HIS A 465 13.25 -43.60 -1.23
C HIS A 465 13.72 -43.18 0.18
N GLN A 466 12.82 -42.75 1.06
CA GLN A 466 13.17 -42.44 2.46
C GLN A 466 13.66 -43.67 3.23
N LYS A 467 13.09 -44.85 2.99
CA LYS A 467 13.57 -46.10 3.58
C LYS A 467 14.97 -46.45 3.09
N GLN A 468 15.19 -46.38 1.77
CA GLN A 468 16.50 -46.63 1.15
C GLN A 468 17.56 -45.63 1.65
N ALA A 469 17.24 -44.34 1.69
CA ALA A 469 18.14 -43.30 2.20
C ALA A 469 18.48 -43.50 3.68
N LYS A 470 17.51 -43.92 4.49
CA LYS A 470 17.74 -44.25 5.90
C LYS A 470 18.63 -45.49 6.07
N GLU A 471 18.47 -46.50 5.22
CA GLU A 471 19.33 -47.69 5.22
C GLU A 471 20.76 -47.34 4.81
N GLN A 472 20.93 -46.56 3.74
CA GLN A 472 22.24 -46.04 3.31
C GLN A 472 22.92 -45.23 4.42
N LEU A 473 22.20 -44.29 5.05
CA LEU A 473 22.74 -43.50 6.16
C LEU A 473 23.21 -44.38 7.32
N LEU A 474 22.47 -45.45 7.65
CA LEU A 474 22.87 -46.38 8.70
C LEU A 474 24.11 -47.21 8.33
N LEU A 475 24.27 -47.56 7.04
CA LEU A 475 25.47 -48.20 6.52
C LEU A 475 26.67 -47.25 6.61
N ASP A 476 26.54 -46.02 6.10
CA ASP A 476 27.61 -45.01 6.15
C ASP A 476 28.04 -44.72 7.60
N LYS A 477 27.09 -44.59 8.53
CA LYS A 477 27.39 -44.38 9.94
C LYS A 477 28.08 -45.59 10.56
N ARG A 478 27.71 -46.80 10.16
CA ARG A 478 28.38 -48.02 10.61
C ARG A 478 29.81 -48.09 10.09
N ASP A 479 30.03 -47.72 8.84
CA ASP A 479 31.36 -47.70 8.23
C ASP A 479 32.25 -46.65 8.90
N GLN A 480 31.73 -45.44 9.12
CA GLN A 480 32.39 -44.39 9.92
C GLN A 480 32.77 -44.90 11.32
N ILE A 481 31.83 -45.52 12.04
CA ILE A 481 32.09 -46.09 13.36
C ILE A 481 33.18 -47.17 13.29
N SER A 482 33.17 -48.02 12.28
CA SER A 482 34.17 -49.09 12.13
C SER A 482 35.58 -48.53 11.89
N LEU A 483 35.70 -47.48 11.07
CA LEU A 483 36.95 -46.74 10.87
C LEU A 483 37.44 -46.11 12.18
N PHE A 484 36.58 -45.41 12.93
CA PHE A 484 36.97 -44.82 14.22
C PHE A 484 37.41 -45.87 15.24
N ARG A 485 36.71 -47.02 15.33
CA ARG A 485 37.11 -48.12 16.21
C ARG A 485 38.48 -48.69 15.81
N ALA A 486 38.75 -48.81 14.51
CA ALA A 486 40.04 -49.26 14.01
C ALA A 486 41.16 -48.26 14.34
N GLU A 487 40.93 -46.96 14.16
CA GLU A 487 41.89 -45.91 14.50
C GLU A 487 42.17 -45.83 16.00
N LEU A 488 41.12 -45.90 16.84
CA LEU A 488 41.28 -45.96 18.29
C LEU A 488 42.05 -47.21 18.72
N GLY A 489 41.80 -48.35 18.07
CA GLY A 489 42.56 -49.58 18.29
C GLY A 489 44.03 -49.44 17.92
N ARG A 490 44.34 -48.83 16.76
CA ARG A 490 45.73 -48.53 16.36
C ARG A 490 46.41 -47.55 17.32
N ALA A 491 45.73 -46.47 17.71
CA ALA A 491 46.26 -45.48 18.65
C ALA A 491 46.48 -46.08 20.05
N ALA A 492 45.63 -47.02 20.48
CA ALA A 492 45.81 -47.75 21.72
C ALA A 492 46.97 -48.77 21.66
N ALA A 493 47.26 -49.34 20.48
CA ALA A 493 48.39 -50.25 20.27
C ALA A 493 49.74 -49.52 20.10
N LEU A 494 49.70 -48.23 19.73
CA LEU A 494 50.89 -47.37 19.62
C LEU A 494 51.25 -46.65 20.93
N LYS A 495 50.35 -46.67 21.93
CA LYS A 495 50.62 -46.25 23.31
C LYS A 495 51.13 -47.43 24.11
#